data_AF-X0Y3Z5-F1
#
_entry.id   AF-X0Y3Z5-F1
#
_cell.length_a   1.000
_cell.length_b   1.000
_cell.length_c   1.000
_cell.angle_alpha   90.00
_cell.angle_beta   90.00
_cell.angle_gamma   90.00
#
_symmetry.space_group_name_H-M   'P 1'
#
loop_
_entity.id
_entity.type
_entity.pdbx_description
1 polymer ?
#
loop_
_entity_poly.entity_id
_entity_poly.type
_entity_poly.pdbx_seq_one_letter_code
_entity_poly.pdbx_strand_id
1 'polypeptide(L)'
;MVVDTSRGIGLDFNAFTVIDITEMPYKIVCKYRNNKIAPLLFPNVIEPVARSFNMAHLLVEINDIGGQIADLMHHDFEYDHLLMVTVRGRKGQCIDGGFGKGKTQFGVKTTEAVKKLGCSLLKSLIEEDKLIIE
;
A
#
# COMPACT_ATOMS: atom_id res chain seq x y z
N MET A 1 -2.69 -5.48 2.59
CA MET A 1 -1.72 -4.65 3.35
C MET A 1 -1.45 -3.38 2.56
N VAL A 2 -1.53 -2.21 3.19
CA VAL A 2 -1.19 -0.92 2.58
C VAL A 2 0.14 -0.46 3.15
N VAL A 3 1.08 -0.03 2.30
CA VAL A 3 2.46 0.32 2.67
C VAL A 3 2.75 1.77 2.33
N ASP A 4 3.23 2.53 3.31
CA ASP A 4 3.70 3.90 3.17
C ASP A 4 5.16 3.99 3.64
N THR A 5 5.99 4.69 2.87
CA THR A 5 7.44 4.73 3.08
C THR A 5 7.92 6.15 3.25
N SER A 6 8.71 6.36 4.31
CA SER A 6 9.42 7.61 4.57
C SER A 6 10.54 7.88 3.56
N ARG A 7 10.98 9.12 3.49
CA ARG A 7 12.18 9.51 2.71
C ARG A 7 13.51 9.19 3.43
N GLY A 8 13.49 8.59 4.61
CA GLY A 8 14.70 8.25 5.38
C GLY A 8 15.42 9.42 6.05
N ILE A 9 14.85 10.63 6.04
CA ILE A 9 15.40 11.84 6.70
C ILE A 9 15.00 11.98 8.18
N GLY A 10 14.38 10.95 8.77
CA GLY A 10 14.01 10.86 10.18
C GLY A 10 12.77 11.65 10.61
N LEU A 11 12.16 12.44 9.71
CA LEU A 11 10.93 13.20 9.97
C LEU A 11 9.66 12.36 9.79
N ASP A 12 9.73 11.32 8.96
CA ASP A 12 8.61 10.45 8.60
C ASP A 12 8.88 9.01 9.05
N PHE A 13 7.84 8.16 8.98
CA PHE A 13 7.92 6.76 9.38
C PHE A 13 7.71 5.86 8.17
N ASN A 14 8.41 4.74 8.15
CA ASN A 14 8.00 3.60 7.35
C ASN A 14 6.86 2.92 8.08
N ALA A 15 5.72 2.72 7.40
CA ALA A 15 4.52 2.20 8.00
C ALA A 15 3.78 1.25 7.07
N PHE A 16 3.12 0.24 7.64
CA PHE A 16 2.14 -0.52 6.92
C PHE A 16 0.97 -0.89 7.83
N THR A 17 -0.16 -1.17 7.20
CA THR A 17 -1.38 -1.65 7.86
C THR A 17 -1.87 -2.90 7.15
N VAL A 18 -2.16 -3.96 7.91
CA VAL A 18 -2.86 -5.15 7.41
C VAL A 18 -4.34 -5.01 7.79
N ILE A 19 -5.20 -5.14 6.78
CA ILE A 19 -6.64 -5.05 6.92
C ILE A 19 -7.21 -6.41 6.54
N ASP A 20 -7.94 -7.02 7.47
CA ASP A 20 -8.78 -8.18 7.17
C ASP A 20 -10.04 -7.68 6.45
N ILE A 21 -10.21 -8.16 5.22
CA ILE A 21 -11.30 -7.81 4.31
C ILE A 21 -12.20 -9.02 4.03
N THR A 22 -12.12 -10.09 4.83
CA THR A 22 -12.86 -11.34 4.64
C THR A 22 -14.37 -11.12 4.76
N GLU A 23 -14.79 -10.36 5.77
CA GLU A 23 -16.19 -10.02 6.01
C GLU A 23 -16.30 -8.59 6.57
N MET A 24 -17.47 -7.97 6.41
CA MET A 24 -17.79 -6.70 7.05
C MET A 24 -18.28 -6.94 8.48
N PRO A 25 -17.85 -6.14 9.47
CA PRO A 25 -16.95 -4.99 9.33
C PRO A 25 -15.48 -5.41 9.17
N TYR A 26 -14.76 -4.70 8.29
CA TYR A 26 -13.32 -4.90 8.09
C TYR A 26 -12.54 -4.53 9.34
N LYS A 27 -11.37 -5.15 9.54
CA LYS A 27 -10.59 -4.96 10.77
C LYS A 27 -9.14 -4.68 10.46
N ILE A 28 -8.55 -3.69 11.14
CA ILE A 28 -7.10 -3.55 11.14
C ILE A 28 -6.51 -4.57 12.11
N VAL A 29 -5.87 -5.61 11.57
CA VAL A 29 -5.35 -6.75 12.36
C VAL A 29 -3.84 -6.65 12.65
N CYS A 30 -3.13 -5.75 11.97
CA CYS A 30 -1.72 -5.48 12.24
C CYS A 30 -1.34 -4.06 11.79
N LYS A 31 -0.48 -3.41 12.59
CA LYS A 31 0.09 -2.10 12.30
C LYS A 31 1.60 -2.17 12.57
N TYR A 32 2.39 -1.61 11.66
CA TYR A 32 3.81 -1.39 11.87
C TYR A 32 4.15 0.07 11.61
N ARG A 33 5.05 0.62 12.43
CA ARG A 33 5.54 1.99 12.28
C ARG A 33 6.95 2.11 12.84
N ASN A 34 7.91 2.50 12.01
CA ASN A 34 9.32 2.64 12.42
C ASN A 34 10.02 3.78 11.63
N ASN A 35 10.61 4.74 12.34
CA ASN A 35 11.37 5.87 11.76
C ASN A 35 12.90 5.69 11.80
N LYS A 36 13.38 4.53 12.28
CA LYS A 36 14.82 4.23 12.40
C LYS A 36 15.32 3.26 11.34
N ILE A 37 14.45 2.39 10.83
CA ILE A 37 14.82 1.45 9.77
C ILE A 37 15.13 2.22 8.48
N ALA A 38 16.26 1.93 7.85
CA ALA A 38 16.58 2.48 6.54
C ALA A 38 15.50 2.04 5.53
N PRO A 39 14.96 2.94 4.69
CA PRO A 39 13.86 2.61 3.80
C PRO A 39 14.12 1.40 2.88
N LEU A 40 15.36 1.23 2.39
CA LEU A 40 15.74 0.08 1.56
C LEU A 40 15.76 -1.26 2.31
N LEU A 41 15.78 -1.25 3.64
CA LEU A 41 15.64 -2.45 4.46
C LEU A 41 14.18 -2.76 4.79
N PHE A 42 13.24 -1.85 4.49
CA PHE A 42 11.83 -2.03 4.79
C PHE A 42 11.18 -3.26 4.12
N PRO A 43 11.55 -3.68 2.89
CA PRO A 43 11.08 -4.95 2.31
C PRO A 43 11.29 -6.17 3.21
N ASN A 44 12.42 -6.24 3.93
CA ASN A 44 12.72 -7.35 4.86
C ASN A 44 11.74 -7.42 6.05
N VAL A 45 11.00 -6.35 6.32
CA VAL A 45 9.95 -6.33 7.34
C VAL A 45 8.58 -6.62 6.72
N ILE A 46 8.32 -6.09 5.54
CA ILE A 46 7.03 -6.26 4.84
C ILE A 46 6.82 -7.72 4.46
N GLU A 47 7.80 -8.35 3.82
CA GLU A 47 7.69 -9.68 3.23
C GLU A 47 7.27 -10.78 4.24
N PRO A 48 7.95 -10.97 5.39
CA PRO A 48 7.59 -12.04 6.32
C PRO A 48 6.21 -11.83 6.92
N VAL A 49 5.83 -10.57 7.16
CA VAL A 49 4.49 -10.23 7.66
C VAL A 49 3.45 -10.52 6.59
N ALA A 50 3.66 -10.08 5.35
CA ALA A 50 2.74 -10.34 4.26
C ALA A 50 2.50 -11.85 4.04
N ARG A 51 3.56 -12.67 4.11
CA ARG A 51 3.44 -14.13 4.07
C ARG A 51 2.66 -14.71 5.24
N SER A 52 2.88 -14.22 6.47
CA SER A 52 2.16 -14.69 7.65
C SER A 52 0.65 -14.41 7.61
N PHE A 53 0.23 -13.40 6.84
CA PHE A 53 -1.17 -13.06 6.59
C PHE A 53 -1.67 -13.64 5.25
N ASN A 54 -1.42 -14.94 5.02
CA ASN A 54 -1.88 -15.69 3.84
C ASN A 54 -1.48 -15.04 2.49
N MET A 55 -0.21 -14.65 2.34
CA MET A 55 0.27 -13.96 1.13
C MET A 55 -0.55 -12.69 0.85
N ALA A 56 -0.67 -11.81 1.85
CA ALA A 56 -1.50 -10.61 1.76
C ALA A 56 -1.18 -9.76 0.52
N HIS A 57 -2.21 -9.32 -0.20
CA HIS A 57 -2.04 -8.37 -1.30
C HIS A 57 -1.45 -7.04 -0.81
N LEU A 58 -0.44 -6.52 -1.49
CA LEU A 58 0.26 -5.28 -1.14
C LEU A 58 -0.20 -4.13 -2.03
N LEU A 59 -0.57 -3.02 -1.41
CA LEU A 59 -0.73 -1.73 -2.08
C LEU A 59 0.35 -0.77 -1.57
N VAL A 60 1.38 -0.54 -2.37
CA VAL A 60 2.49 0.36 -2.01
C VAL A 60 2.19 1.78 -2.49
N GLU A 61 2.41 2.78 -1.64
CA GLU A 61 2.44 4.17 -2.10
C GLU A 61 3.69 4.39 -2.97
N ILE A 62 3.47 4.78 -4.22
CA ILE A 62 4.53 5.08 -5.19
C ILE A 62 4.93 6.55 -5.06
N ASN A 63 5.85 6.79 -4.13
CA ASN A 63 6.68 7.99 -4.05
C ASN A 63 8.12 7.66 -4.52
N ASP A 64 9.10 8.54 -4.26
CA ASP A 64 10.49 8.37 -4.72
C ASP A 64 11.12 7.05 -4.24
N ILE A 65 10.82 6.61 -3.01
CA ILE A 65 11.37 5.38 -2.41
C ILE A 65 10.38 4.22 -2.53
N GLY A 66 9.08 4.48 -2.39
CA GLY A 66 8.05 3.44 -2.47
C GLY A 66 8.05 2.69 -3.80
N GLY A 67 8.41 3.36 -4.91
CA GLY A 67 8.65 2.68 -6.19
C GLY A 67 9.77 1.63 -6.11
N GLN A 68 10.90 1.98 -5.49
CA GLN A 68 12.02 1.05 -5.28
C GLN A 68 11.63 -0.11 -4.38
N ILE A 69 10.82 0.13 -3.34
CA ILE A 69 10.31 -0.94 -2.48
C ILE A 69 9.41 -1.90 -3.25
N ALA A 70 8.53 -1.38 -4.09
CA ALA A 70 7.65 -2.23 -4.91
C ALA A 70 8.46 -3.09 -5.89
N ASP A 71 9.48 -2.51 -6.53
CA ASP A 71 10.37 -3.23 -7.44
C ASP A 71 11.18 -4.31 -6.69
N LEU A 72 11.74 -4.00 -5.52
CA LEU A 72 12.45 -4.97 -4.67
C LEU A 72 11.52 -6.12 -4.24
N MET A 73 10.29 -5.80 -3.81
CA MET A 73 9.32 -6.82 -3.43
C MET A 73 9.00 -7.76 -4.61
N HIS A 74 8.86 -7.22 -5.83
CA HIS A 74 8.53 -8.03 -7.00
C HIS A 74 9.72 -8.84 -7.52
N HIS A 75 10.88 -8.21 -7.67
CA HIS A 75 12.02 -8.80 -8.36
C HIS A 75 12.99 -9.54 -7.45
N ASP A 76 13.26 -9.03 -6.26
CA ASP A 76 14.24 -9.61 -5.34
C ASP A 76 13.58 -10.62 -4.39
N PHE A 77 12.40 -10.30 -3.87
CA PHE A 77 11.64 -11.18 -2.96
C PHE A 77 10.65 -12.11 -3.69
N GLU A 78 10.54 -11.99 -5.01
CA GLU A 78 9.62 -12.77 -5.85
C GLU A 78 8.18 -12.78 -5.30
N TYR A 79 7.74 -11.63 -4.76
CA TYR A 79 6.44 -11.50 -4.13
C TYR A 79 5.39 -11.03 -5.13
N ASP A 80 4.68 -11.98 -5.74
CA ASP A 80 3.73 -11.68 -6.82
C ASP A 80 2.44 -10.94 -6.41
N HIS A 81 2.12 -10.89 -5.12
CA HIS A 81 0.83 -10.35 -4.65
C HIS A 81 0.84 -8.82 -4.52
N LEU A 82 1.52 -8.11 -5.42
CA LEU A 82 1.47 -6.64 -5.51
C LEU A 82 0.27 -6.20 -6.36
N LEU A 83 -0.50 -5.25 -5.84
CA LEU A 83 -1.58 -4.62 -6.59
C LEU A 83 -0.99 -3.64 -7.61
N MET A 84 -1.32 -3.87 -8.87
CA MET A 84 -0.88 -3.02 -9.97
C MET A 84 -1.91 -1.94 -10.27
N VAL A 85 -1.42 -0.74 -10.58
CA VAL A 85 -2.24 0.43 -10.88
C VAL A 85 -1.84 0.99 -12.24
N THR A 86 -2.85 1.27 -13.06
CA THR A 86 -2.68 1.93 -14.36
C THR A 86 -3.26 3.34 -14.35
N VAL A 87 -2.48 4.29 -14.87
CA VAL A 87 -2.95 5.67 -15.08
C VAL A 87 -3.77 5.75 -16.38
N ARG A 88 -5.07 6.05 -16.26
CA ARG A 88 -6.05 6.07 -17.36
C ARG A 88 -6.59 7.47 -17.66
N GLY A 89 -5.70 8.45 -17.86
CA GLY A 89 -6.07 9.81 -18.24
C GLY A 89 -7.11 10.43 -17.29
N ARG A 90 -8.27 10.85 -17.82
CA ARG A 90 -9.36 11.45 -17.03
C ARG A 90 -9.97 10.51 -15.98
N LYS A 91 -9.85 9.18 -16.13
CA LYS A 91 -10.32 8.21 -15.14
C LYS A 91 -9.40 8.13 -13.92
N GLY A 92 -8.27 8.84 -13.94
CA GLY A 92 -7.30 8.81 -12.86
C GLY A 92 -6.56 7.48 -12.80
N GLN A 93 -6.32 7.00 -11.58
CA GLN A 93 -5.59 5.76 -11.30
C GLN A 93 -6.57 4.64 -11.01
N CYS A 94 -6.42 3.51 -11.70
CA CYS A 94 -7.27 2.34 -11.55
C CYS A 94 -6.43 1.11 -11.20
N ILE A 95 -6.90 0.29 -10.25
CA ILE A 95 -6.32 -1.03 -10.00
C ILE A 95 -6.73 -1.94 -11.16
N ASP A 96 -5.75 -2.54 -11.84
CA ASP A 96 -5.98 -3.53 -12.90
C ASP A 96 -4.77 -4.47 -13.04
N GLY A 97 -4.86 -5.47 -13.92
CA GLY A 97 -3.78 -6.45 -14.14
C GLY A 97 -2.62 -5.94 -14.99
N GLY A 98 -2.50 -4.63 -15.24
CA GLY A 98 -1.44 -4.07 -16.10
C GLY A 98 -1.70 -4.20 -17.60
N PHE A 99 -2.89 -4.64 -17.99
CA PHE A 99 -3.25 -4.83 -19.39
C PHE A 99 -3.88 -3.56 -19.98
N GLY A 100 -3.43 -3.18 -21.19
CA GLY A 100 -4.02 -2.11 -21.98
C GLY A 100 -3.10 -0.89 -22.15
N LYS A 101 -3.69 0.21 -22.61
CA LYS A 101 -2.95 1.48 -22.83
C LYS A 101 -2.90 2.28 -21.54
N GLY A 102 -1.70 2.55 -21.05
CA GLY A 102 -1.46 3.41 -19.89
C GLY A 102 -0.10 3.13 -19.25
N LYS A 103 0.34 4.04 -18.37
CA LYS A 103 1.51 3.79 -17.52
C LYS A 103 1.07 2.89 -16.36
N THR A 104 1.68 1.72 -16.25
CA THR A 104 1.50 0.74 -15.18
C THR A 104 2.57 0.91 -14.11
N GLN A 105 2.24 0.56 -12.87
CA GLN A 105 3.17 0.57 -11.73
C GLN A 105 2.66 -0.36 -10.62
N PHE A 106 3.57 -0.92 -9.82
CA PHE A 106 3.27 -1.82 -8.69
C PHE A 106 2.83 -1.08 -7.43
N GLY A 107 1.78 -0.27 -7.55
CA GLY A 107 1.21 0.48 -6.43
C GLY A 107 0.56 1.78 -6.85
N VAL A 108 0.07 2.55 -5.89
CA VAL A 108 -0.69 3.78 -6.15
C VAL A 108 0.17 5.02 -5.96
N LYS A 109 0.15 5.95 -6.91
CA LYS A 109 0.76 7.28 -6.72
C LYS A 109 -0.24 8.18 -5.99
N THR A 110 0.12 8.72 -4.82
CA THR A 110 -0.80 9.57 -4.05
C THR A 110 -0.88 11.00 -4.63
N THR A 111 -1.74 11.20 -5.63
CA THR A 111 -2.07 12.54 -6.14
C THR A 111 -3.09 13.23 -5.24
N GLU A 112 -3.26 14.55 -5.37
CA GLU A 112 -4.28 15.29 -4.60
C GLU A 112 -5.69 14.70 -4.76
N ALA A 113 -6.06 14.31 -5.99
CA ALA A 113 -7.34 13.70 -6.27
C ALA A 113 -7.51 12.33 -5.58
N VAL A 114 -6.48 11.47 -5.64
CA VAL A 114 -6.49 10.15 -4.98
C VAL A 114 -6.54 10.32 -3.45
N LYS A 115 -5.75 11.24 -2.90
CA LYS A 115 -5.74 11.53 -1.45
C LYS A 115 -7.10 12.03 -0.97
N LYS A 116 -7.70 12.99 -1.68
CA LYS A 116 -9.02 13.54 -1.33
C LYS A 116 -10.10 12.46 -1.35
N LEU A 117 -10.15 11.64 -2.39
CA LEU A 117 -11.12 10.55 -2.51
C LEU A 117 -10.88 9.48 -1.44
N GLY A 118 -9.63 9.06 -1.25
CA GLY A 118 -9.25 8.07 -0.25
C GLY A 118 -9.60 8.50 1.17
N CYS A 119 -9.28 9.73 1.56
CA CYS A 119 -9.66 10.28 2.86
C CYS A 119 -11.18 10.35 3.04
N SER A 120 -11.94 10.72 2.01
CA SER A 120 -13.40 10.76 2.09
C SER A 120 -14.00 9.37 2.28
N LEU A 121 -13.51 8.36 1.56
CA LEU A 121 -13.99 6.98 1.68
C LEU A 121 -13.59 6.36 3.01
N LEU A 122 -12.35 6.59 3.47
CA LEU A 122 -11.88 6.11 4.77
C LEU A 122 -12.71 6.71 5.91
N LYS A 123 -13.03 8.01 5.83
CA LYS A 123 -13.93 8.67 6.78
C LYS A 123 -15.29 7.98 6.84
N SER A 124 -15.93 7.75 5.69
CA SER A 124 -17.23 7.05 5.64
C SER A 124 -17.15 5.62 6.22
N LEU A 125 -16.09 4.86 5.91
CA LEU A 125 -15.91 3.51 6.45
C LEU A 125 -15.80 3.50 7.98
N ILE A 126 -15.11 4.48 8.56
CA ILE A 126 -14.97 4.59 10.01
C ILE A 126 -16.27 5.07 10.66
N GLU A 127 -16.93 6.10 10.10
CA GLU A 127 -18.16 6.67 10.67
C GLU A 127 -19.36 5.75 10.57
N GLU A 128 -19.37 4.81 9.62
CA GLU A 128 -20.43 3.81 9.44
C GLU A 128 -20.08 2.46 10.11
N ASP A 129 -19.05 2.42 10.98
CA ASP A 129 -18.58 1.22 11.68
C ASP A 129 -18.23 0.05 10.74
N LYS A 130 -17.87 0.34 9.49
CA LYS A 130 -17.48 -0.65 8.46
C LYS A 130 -16.00 -1.01 8.51
N LEU A 131 -15.17 -0.18 9.15
CA LEU A 131 -13.76 -0.44 9.42
C LEU A 131 -13.47 -0.23 10.90
N ILE A 132 -13.15 -1.32 11.60
CA ILE A 132 -12.77 -1.31 13.01
C ILE A 132 -11.25 -1.10 13.14
N ILE A 133 -10.88 -0.13 13.96
CA ILE A 133 -9.50 0.21 14.28
C ILE A 133 -9.22 -0.30 15.70
N GLU A 134 -8.53 -1.43 15.81
CA GLU A 134 -8.06 -2.00 17.09
C GLU A 134 -6.66 -1.50 17.49
#